data_AF-A0A531M4X9-F1
#
_entry.id   AF-A0A531M4X9-F1
#
_cell.length_a   1.000
_cell.length_b   1.000
_cell.length_c   1.000
_cell.angle_alpha   90.00
_cell.angle_beta   90.00
_cell.angle_gamma   90.00
#
_symmetry.space_group_name_H-M   'P 1'
#
loop_
_entity.id
_entity.type
_entity.pdbx_description
1 polymer ?
#
loop_
_entity_poly.entity_id
_entity_poly.type
_entity_poly.pdbx_seq_one_letter_code
_entity_poly.pdbx_strand_id
1 'polypeptide(L)'
;MADQAAYLLGLDAGNTIIKAVLFDLAGRQVAMHTVAGRSHTPQPGYVERDLGDMWAAARDAIRRCIAQAGIDARQIAAVGCAGHGNGLYLIDRAGAPLIG
;
A
#
# COMPACT_ATOMS: atom_id res chain seq x y z
N MET A 1 16.27 -26.11 -3.92
CA MET A 1 16.66 -25.37 -2.70
C MET A 1 15.47 -24.49 -2.36
N ALA A 2 14.93 -24.60 -1.14
CA ALA A 2 13.79 -23.79 -0.73
C ALA A 2 14.17 -22.31 -0.87
N ASP A 3 13.37 -21.57 -1.63
CA ASP A 3 13.44 -20.12 -1.70
C ASP A 3 13.10 -19.59 -0.30
N GLN A 4 14.11 -19.37 0.53
CA GLN A 4 13.90 -19.04 1.92
C GLN A 4 13.43 -17.60 2.01
N ALA A 5 12.23 -17.41 2.54
CA ALA A 5 11.66 -16.08 2.72
C ALA A 5 12.65 -15.20 3.51
N ALA A 6 13.06 -14.09 2.90
CA ALA A 6 14.19 -13.26 3.35
C ALA A 6 13.82 -11.78 3.51
N TYR A 7 12.57 -11.42 3.18
CA TYR A 7 12.14 -10.02 3.16
C TYR A 7 10.81 -9.79 3.86
N LEU A 8 10.63 -8.56 4.33
CA LEU A 8 9.39 -8.06 4.94
C LEU A 8 8.90 -6.88 4.10
N LEU A 9 7.62 -6.86 3.76
CA LEU A 9 7.00 -5.76 3.02
C LEU A 9 6.19 -4.88 3.98
N GLY A 10 6.51 -3.60 4.07
CA GLY A 10 5.68 -2.59 4.70
C GLY A 10 4.83 -1.85 3.65
N LEU A 11 3.53 -1.74 3.88
CA LEU A 11 2.62 -0.87 3.14
C LEU A 11 2.08 0.21 4.07
N ASP A 12 2.33 1.47 3.77
CA ASP A 12 1.77 2.63 4.46
C ASP A 12 0.82 3.37 3.52
N ALA A 13 -0.48 3.18 3.73
CA ALA A 13 -1.55 3.83 2.98
C ALA A 13 -1.93 5.18 3.62
N GLY A 14 -1.01 6.14 3.53
CA GLY A 14 -1.21 7.51 4.01
C GLY A 14 -2.22 8.30 3.16
N ASN A 15 -2.51 9.54 3.59
CA ASN A 15 -3.41 10.44 2.86
C ASN A 15 -2.74 10.96 1.58
N THR A 16 -1.61 11.63 1.74
CA THR A 16 -0.89 12.27 0.62
C THR A 16 -0.08 11.28 -0.19
N ILE A 17 0.43 10.23 0.45
CA ILE A 17 1.34 9.26 -0.15
C ILE A 17 0.93 7.86 0.29
N ILE A 18 0.93 6.94 -0.67
CA ILE A 18 0.90 5.50 -0.42
C ILE A 18 2.30 4.97 -0.70
N LYS A 19 2.87 4.25 0.26
CA LYS A 19 4.27 3.82 0.24
C LYS A 19 4.38 2.32 0.44
N ALA A 20 5.16 1.66 -0.40
CA ALA A 20 5.64 0.30 -0.17
C ALA A 20 7.15 0.35 0.13
N VAL A 21 7.58 -0.37 1.17
CA VAL A 21 8.98 -0.47 1.58
C VAL A 21 9.32 -1.94 1.80
N LEU A 22 10.42 -2.40 1.21
CA LEU A 22 10.92 -3.74 1.43
C LEU A 22 12.10 -3.69 2.41
N PHE A 23 12.09 -4.55 3.41
CA PHE A 23 13.18 -4.72 4.38
C PHE A 23 13.74 -6.13 4.32
N ASP A 24 15.03 -6.29 4.63
CA ASP A 24 15.59 -7.60 4.98
C ASP A 24 15.23 -8.00 6.43
N LEU A 25 15.56 -9.23 6.83
CA LEU A 25 15.29 -9.72 8.19
C LEU A 25 16.13 -9.04 9.28
N ALA A 26 17.15 -8.25 8.91
CA ALA A 26 17.91 -7.41 9.84
C ALA A 26 17.31 -5.99 9.97
N GLY A 27 16.20 -5.71 9.28
CA GLY A 27 15.51 -4.41 9.29
C GLY A 27 16.13 -3.36 8.36
N ARG A 28 17.04 -3.74 7.45
CA ARG A 28 17.60 -2.80 6.47
C ARG A 28 16.62 -2.59 5.32
N GLN A 29 16.39 -1.34 4.94
CA GLN A 29 15.60 -1.02 3.75
C GLN A 29 16.34 -1.46 2.48
N VAL A 30 15.69 -2.32 1.68
CA VAL A 30 16.20 -2.85 0.41
C VAL A 30 15.69 -2.01 -0.77
N ALA A 31 14.39 -1.70 -0.77
CA ALA A 31 13.76 -0.88 -1.80
C ALA A 31 12.56 -0.12 -1.23
N MET A 32 12.16 0.94 -1.92
CA MET A 32 10.97 1.71 -1.59
C MET A 32 10.36 2.27 -2.87
N HIS A 33 9.04 2.27 -2.94
CA HIS A 33 8.30 3.04 -3.93
C HIS A 33 7.14 3.79 -3.32
N THR A 34 6.84 4.97 -3.87
CA THR A 34 5.76 5.85 -3.39
C THR A 34 4.87 6.24 -4.55
N VAL A 35 3.56 6.24 -4.32
CA VAL A 35 2.56 6.75 -5.24
C VAL A 35 1.81 7.87 -4.55
N ALA A 36 1.51 8.94 -5.29
CA ALA A 36 0.70 10.03 -4.77
C ALA A 36 -0.72 9.51 -4.47
N GLY A 37 -1.20 9.77 -3.25
CA GLY A 37 -2.61 9.61 -2.92
C GLY A 37 -3.45 10.69 -3.61
N ARG A 38 -4.72 10.40 -3.85
CA ARG A 38 -5.68 11.35 -4.39
C ARG A 38 -6.79 11.56 -3.38
N SER A 39 -7.12 12.81 -3.12
CA SER A 39 -8.26 13.22 -2.30
C SER A 39 -9.12 14.18 -3.10
N HIS A 40 -10.42 14.15 -2.83
CA HIS A 40 -11.41 15.03 -3.42
C HIS A 40 -12.02 15.91 -2.34
N THR A 41 -12.23 17.18 -2.66
CA THR A 41 -12.86 18.16 -1.76
C THR A 41 -14.15 18.62 -2.42
N PRO A 42 -15.26 17.86 -2.31
CA PRO A 42 -16.50 18.18 -3.00
C PRO A 42 -17.11 19.51 -2.51
N GLN A 43 -16.86 19.86 -1.24
CA GLN A 43 -17.28 21.11 -0.63
C GLN A 43 -16.37 21.50 0.55
N PRO A 44 -16.40 22.75 1.03
CA PRO A 44 -15.55 23.20 2.12
C PRO A 44 -15.70 22.34 3.39
N GLY A 45 -14.57 21.86 3.92
CA GLY A 45 -14.51 21.02 5.12
C GLY A 45 -14.69 19.52 4.87
N TYR A 46 -14.91 19.09 3.63
CA TYR A 46 -15.08 17.68 3.28
C TYR A 46 -13.85 17.16 2.56
N VAL A 47 -13.42 15.95 2.90
CA VAL A 47 -12.33 15.26 2.22
C VAL A 47 -12.79 13.83 1.96
N GLU A 48 -12.87 13.47 0.70
CA GLU A 48 -13.26 12.14 0.23
C GLU A 48 -12.09 11.47 -0.48
N ARG A 49 -12.15 10.14 -0.54
CA ARG A 49 -11.15 9.34 -1.22
C ARG A 49 -11.84 8.18 -1.93
N ASP A 50 -11.53 8.03 -3.20
CA ASP A 50 -11.96 6.86 -3.95
C ASP A 50 -11.14 5.63 -3.51
N LEU A 51 -11.85 4.58 -3.08
CA LEU A 51 -11.27 3.33 -2.60
C LEU A 51 -10.59 2.54 -3.73
N GLY A 52 -11.09 2.64 -4.96
CA GLY A 52 -10.52 2.03 -6.15
C GLY A 52 -9.18 2.66 -6.53
N ASP A 53 -9.09 3.98 -6.54
CA ASP A 53 -7.85 4.74 -6.77
C ASP A 53 -6.82 4.45 -5.67
N MET A 54 -7.24 4.42 -4.40
CA MET A 54 -6.37 4.05 -3.28
C MET A 54 -5.82 2.62 -3.47
N TRP A 55 -6.68 1.67 -3.82
CA TRP A 55 -6.27 0.29 -4.04
C TRP A 55 -5.35 0.13 -5.26
N ALA A 56 -5.62 0.86 -6.35
CA ALA A 56 -4.76 0.89 -7.52
C ALA A 56 -3.37 1.42 -7.18
N ALA A 57 -3.29 2.53 -6.42
CA ALA A 57 -2.03 3.11 -5.99
C ALA A 57 -1.24 2.19 -5.05
N ALA A 58 -1.90 1.49 -4.12
CA ALA A 58 -1.25 0.50 -3.25
C ALA A 58 -0.64 -0.65 -4.07
N ARG A 59 -1.38 -1.19 -5.04
CA ARG A 59 -0.87 -2.24 -5.95
C ARG A 59 0.33 -1.78 -6.77
N ASP A 60 0.28 -0.55 -7.30
CA ASP A 60 1.40 0.02 -8.07
C ASP A 60 2.63 0.23 -7.19
N ALA A 61 2.47 0.77 -5.98
CA ALA A 61 3.54 0.93 -5.02
C ALA A 61 4.23 -0.41 -4.71
N ILE A 62 3.46 -1.45 -4.41
CA ILE A 62 3.99 -2.79 -4.12
C ILE A 62 4.72 -3.36 -5.34
N ARG A 63 4.08 -3.35 -6.52
CA ARG A 63 4.67 -3.90 -7.75
C ARG A 63 6.00 -3.24 -8.08
N ARG A 64 6.06 -1.90 -8.03
CA ARG A 64 7.27 -1.16 -8.35
C ARG A 64 8.36 -1.35 -7.30
N CYS A 65 8.00 -1.44 -6.02
CA CYS A 65 8.95 -1.74 -4.94
C CYS A 65 9.59 -3.13 -5.13
N ILE A 66 8.80 -4.16 -5.45
CA ILE A 66 9.30 -5.52 -5.71
C ILE A 66 10.18 -5.53 -6.97
N ALA A 67 9.73 -4.90 -8.06
CA ALA A 67 10.49 -4.82 -9.30
C ALA A 67 11.84 -4.09 -9.12
N GLN A 68 11.85 -3.01 -8.33
CA GLN A 68 13.07 -2.26 -8.01
C GLN A 68 14.05 -3.07 -7.15
N ALA A 69 13.55 -3.90 -6.23
CA ALA A 69 14.37 -4.80 -5.44
C ALA A 69 14.95 -5.98 -6.26
N GLY A 70 14.32 -6.32 -7.39
CA GLY A 70 14.74 -7.44 -8.24
C GLY A 70 14.55 -8.82 -7.61
N ILE A 71 13.59 -8.95 -6.69
CA ILE A 71 13.31 -10.19 -5.95
C ILE A 71 12.07 -10.92 -6.49
N ASP A 72 11.94 -12.21 -6.16
CA ASP A 72 10.69 -12.93 -6.33
C ASP A 72 9.74 -12.60 -5.17
N ALA A 73 8.47 -12.34 -5.46
CA ALA A 73 7.47 -12.03 -4.42
C ALA A 73 7.29 -13.18 -3.41
N ARG A 74 7.62 -14.42 -3.78
CA ARG A 74 7.62 -15.60 -2.89
C ARG A 74 8.67 -15.51 -1.77
N GLN A 75 9.63 -14.59 -1.88
CA GLN A 75 10.65 -14.34 -0.87
C GLN A 75 10.18 -13.40 0.25
N ILE A 76 8.98 -12.82 0.12
CA ILE A 76 8.38 -11.96 1.14
C ILE A 76 7.72 -12.83 2.20
N ALA A 77 8.27 -12.83 3.41
CA ALA A 77 7.80 -13.64 4.53
C ALA A 77 6.51 -13.10 5.17
N ALA A 78 6.36 -11.77 5.20
CA ALA A 78 5.23 -11.10 5.83
C ALA A 78 4.97 -9.73 5.23
N VAL A 79 3.73 -9.27 5.39
CA VAL A 79 3.29 -7.92 5.02
C VAL A 79 2.81 -7.21 6.28
N GLY A 80 3.40 -6.07 6.60
CA GLY A 80 2.92 -5.14 7.61
C GLY A 80 2.14 -4.00 6.96
N CYS A 81 0.95 -3.69 7.47
CA CYS A 81 0.12 -2.62 6.94
C CYS A 81 -0.02 -1.50 7.98
N ALA A 82 0.16 -0.27 7.53
CA ALA A 82 -0.17 0.96 8.22
C ALA A 82 -1.03 1.83 7.29
N GLY A 83 -1.80 2.75 7.87
CA GLY A 83 -2.62 3.68 7.12
C GLY A 83 -3.06 4.84 7.98
N HIS A 84 -3.68 5.84 7.36
CA HIS A 84 -4.24 6.96 8.11
C HIS A 84 -5.34 6.49 9.09
N GLY A 85 -5.38 7.07 10.29
CA GLY A 85 -6.27 6.61 11.37
C GLY A 85 -7.69 7.18 11.36
N ASN A 86 -7.98 8.16 10.50
CA ASN A 86 -9.26 8.88 10.49
C ASN A 86 -10.01 8.70 9.18
N GLY A 87 -11.32 8.49 9.21
CA GLY A 87 -12.18 8.36 8.02
C GLY A 87 -13.12 7.17 8.14
N LEU A 88 -14.03 7.04 7.18
CA LEU A 88 -14.98 5.93 7.10
C LEU A 88 -14.88 5.29 5.71
N TYR A 89 -14.71 3.97 5.69
CA TYR A 89 -14.68 3.18 4.47
C TYR A 89 -15.85 2.20 4.49
N LEU A 90 -16.78 2.39 3.57
CA LEU A 90 -17.95 1.54 3.45
C LEU A 90 -17.78 0.63 2.24
N ILE A 91 -17.91 -0.66 2.48
CA ILE A 91 -17.86 -1.70 1.45
C ILE A 91 -19.10 -2.58 1.54
N ASP A 92 -19.51 -3.12 0.41
CA ASP A 92 -20.58 -4.13 0.36
C ASP A 92 -20.05 -5.53 0.72
N ARG A 93 -20.93 -6.53 0.64
CA ARG A 93 -20.58 -7.94 0.91
C ARG A 93 -19.61 -8.53 -0.11
N ALA A 94 -19.56 -7.99 -1.32
CA ALA A 94 -18.62 -8.38 -2.37
C ALA A 94 -17.27 -7.66 -2.27
N GLY A 95 -17.13 -6.72 -1.32
CA GLY A 95 -15.93 -5.90 -1.14
C GLY A 95 -15.86 -4.69 -2.07
N ALA A 96 -16.96 -4.35 -2.76
CA ALA A 96 -17.03 -3.16 -3.59
C ALA A 96 -17.26 -1.90 -2.72
N PRO A 97 -16.65 -0.75 -3.05
CA PRO A 97 -16.93 0.53 -2.39
C PRO A 97 -18.41 0.92 -2.48
N LEU A 98 -18.98 1.39 -1.37
CA LEU A 98 -20.35 1.94 -1.33
C LEU A 98 -20.40 3.45 -1.57
N ILE A 99 -19.29 4.14 -1.32
CA ILE A 99 -19.10 5.58 -1.53
C ILE A 99 -17.71 5.75 -2.15
N GLY A 100 -17.59 6.68 -3.10
CA GLY A 100 -16.47 6.77 -4.04
C GLY A 100 -17.02 6.71 -5.46
#